data_AF-A0AA42YBP9-F1
#
_entry.id   AF-A0AA42YBP9-F1
#
_cell.length_a   1.000
_cell.length_b   1.000
_cell.length_c   1.000
_cell.angle_alpha   90.00
_cell.angle_beta   90.00
_cell.angle_gamma   90.00
#
_symmetry.space_group_name_H-M   'P 1'
#
loop_
_entity.id
_entity.type
_entity.pdbx_description
1 polymer ?
#
loop_
_entity_poly.entity_id
_entity_poly.type
_entity_poly.pdbx_seq_one_letter_code
_entity_poly.pdbx_strand_id
1 'polypeptide(L)' 'MNTTKRHSPEVRERAVRLVFEHEGEYESQWAAIESIAAKMGCTAETLRK' A
#
# COMPACT_ATOMS: atom_id res chain seq x y z
N MET A 1 -18.25 -6.30 19.34
CA MET A 1 -17.26 -7.36 19.08
C MET A 1 -16.42 -6.96 17.86
N ASN A 2 -15.10 -6.85 18.10
CA ASN A 2 -13.98 -6.65 17.17
C ASN A 2 -13.87 -5.34 16.40
N THR A 3 -13.13 -4.42 17.02
CA THR A 3 -12.49 -3.23 16.46
C THR A 3 -11.67 -3.59 15.23
N THR A 4 -12.24 -3.48 14.03
CA THR A 4 -11.45 -3.41 12.81
C THR A 4 -10.85 -2.01 12.70
N LYS A 5 -9.82 -1.74 13.51
CA LYS A 5 -8.78 -0.74 13.18
C LYS A 5 -7.97 -1.23 11.98
N ARG A 6 -8.64 -1.58 10.88
CA ARG A 6 -8.03 -2.13 9.68
C ARG A 6 -8.26 -1.07 8.63
N HIS A 7 -7.16 -0.52 8.13
CA HIS A 7 -7.10 0.41 7.00
C HIS A 7 -8.27 0.19 6.05
N SER A 8 -9.03 1.26 5.75
CA SER A 8 -10.21 1.17 4.89
C SER A 8 -9.89 0.38 3.62
N PRO A 9 -10.76 -0.54 3.17
CA PRO A 9 -10.53 -1.32 1.95
C PRO A 9 -10.19 -0.41 0.76
N GLU A 10 -10.84 0.76 0.66
CA GLU A 10 -10.53 1.78 -0.34
C GLU A 10 -9.07 2.24 -0.35
N VAL A 11 -8.45 2.40 0.83
CA VAL A 11 -7.05 2.82 0.96
C VAL A 11 -6.13 1.72 0.44
N ARG A 12 -6.44 0.47 0.76
CA ARG A 12 -5.68 -0.69 0.28
C ARG A 12 -5.81 -0.84 -1.24
N GLU A 13 -7.01 -0.75 -1.79
CA GLU A 13 -7.23 -0.88 -3.23
C GLU A 13 -6.57 0.25 -4.03
N ARG A 14 -6.65 1.50 -3.52
CA ARG A 14 -5.93 2.63 -4.13
C ARG A 14 -4.43 2.44 -4.09
N ALA A 15 -3.90 2.00 -2.95
CA ALA A 15 -2.47 1.80 -2.78
C ALA A 15 -1.93 0.64 -3.65
N VAL A 16 -2.66 -0.48 -3.74
CA VAL A 16 -2.29 -1.59 -4.64
C VAL A 16 -2.28 -1.13 -6.09
N ARG A 17 -3.31 -0.39 -6.54
CA ARG A 17 -3.35 0.16 -7.90
C ARG A 17 -2.16 1.08 -8.18
N LEU A 18 -1.83 1.96 -7.24
CA LEU A 18 -0.68 2.85 -7.35
C LEU A 18 0.66 2.10 -7.39
N VAL A 19 0.80 1.01 -6.63
CA VAL A 19 2.02 0.18 -6.68
C VAL A 19 2.21 -0.40 -8.08
N PHE A 20 1.16 -0.97 -8.69
CA PHE A 20 1.23 -1.51 -10.06
C PHE A 20 1.47 -0.41 -11.10
N GLU A 21 0.88 0.77 -10.93
CA GLU A 21 1.07 1.88 -11.87
C GLU A 21 2.49 2.45 -11.84
N HIS A 22 3.11 2.49 -10.66
CA HIS A 22 4.45 3.02 -10.47
C HIS A 22 5.55 1.95 -10.35
N GLU A 23 5.24 0.64 -10.46
CA GLU A 23 6.24 -0.42 -10.23
C GLU A 23 7.47 -0.32 -11.14
N GLY A 24 7.28 0.21 -12.36
CA GLY A 24 8.34 0.43 -13.33
C GLY A 24 9.17 1.71 -13.12
N GLU A 25 8.73 2.61 -12.23
CA GLU A 25 9.47 3.83 -11.88
C GLU A 25 10.42 3.62 -10.69
N TYR A 26 10.25 2.53 -9.94
CA TYR A 26 11.11 2.19 -8.81
C TYR A 26 12.08 1.06 -9.15
N GLU A 27 13.23 1.04 -8.47
CA GLU A 27 14.25 0.00 -8.61
C GLU A 27 13.77 -1.40 -8.22
N SER A 28 12.67 -1.49 -7.48
CA SER A 28 12.08 -2.73 -6.99
C SER A 28 10.62 -2.53 -6.62
N GLN A 29 9.81 -3.58 -6.79
CA GLN A 29 8.42 -3.59 -6.35
C GLN A 29 8.30 -3.28 -4.84
N TRP A 30 9.28 -3.70 -4.04
CA TRP A 30 9.36 -3.37 -2.62
C TRP A 30 9.53 -1.87 -2.35
N ALA A 31 10.38 -1.18 -3.13
CA ALA A 31 10.58 0.26 -3.02
C ALA A 31 9.33 1.06 -3.43
N ALA A 32 8.58 0.57 -4.44
CA ALA A 32 7.28 1.11 -4.81
C ALA A 32 6.27 0.95 -3.66
N ILE A 33 6.19 -0.24 -3.05
CA ILE A 33 5.30 -0.52 -1.93
C ILE A 33 5.60 0.37 -0.73
N GLU A 34 6.87 0.51 -0.31
CA GLU A 34 7.24 1.39 0.80
C GLU A 34 6.90 2.85 0.54
N SER A 35 7.21 3.35 -0.67
CA SER A 35 6.91 4.74 -1.05
C SER A 35 5.41 5.02 -1.07
N ILE A 36 4.61 4.10 -1.64
CA ILE A 36 3.14 4.23 -1.67
C ILE A 36 2.54 4.07 -0.27
N ALA A 37 3.06 3.15 0.54
CA ALA A 37 2.62 2.95 1.92
C ALA A 37 2.83 4.23 2.75
N ALA A 38 4.03 4.82 2.67
CA ALA A 38 4.34 6.10 3.31
C ALA A 38 3.41 7.23 2.82
N LYS A 39 3.13 7.28 1.51
CA LYS A 39 2.22 8.27 0.90
C LYS A 39 0.77 8.14 1.37
N MET A 40 0.30 6.93 1.64
CA MET A 40 -1.07 6.65 2.10
C MET A 40 -1.20 6.62 3.63
N GLY A 41 -0.10 6.80 4.38
CA GLY A 41 -0.09 6.70 5.84
C GLY A 41 -0.34 5.27 6.35
N CYS A 42 0.05 4.27 5.56
CA CYS A 42 -0.12 2.85 5.86
C CYS A 42 1.25 2.18 5.98
N THR A 43 1.33 1.03 6.65
CA THR A 43 2.56 0.22 6.63
C THR A 43 2.63 -0.61 5.36
N ALA A 44 3.84 -0.85 4.84
CA ALA A 44 4.06 -1.73 3.68
C ALA A 44 3.48 -3.15 3.92
N GLU A 45 3.48 -3.61 5.17
CA GLU A 45 2.86 -4.86 5.62
C GLU A 45 1.35 -4.91 5.34
N THR A 46 0.67 -3.76 5.32
CA THR A 46 -0.76 -3.66 4.99
C THR A 46 -1.01 -3.93 3.51
N LEU A 47 -0.04 -3.65 2.64
CA LEU A 47 -0.12 -3.88 1.20
C LEU A 47 0.34 -5.28 0.78
N ARG A 48 1.11 -5.96 1.65
CA ARG A 48 1.59 -7.32 1.43
C ARG A 48 0.55 -8.40 1.77
N LYS A 49 -0.53 -8.07 2.49
CA LYS A 49 -1.54 -9.01 3.02
C LYS A 49 -2.86 -8.92 2.26
#